data_AF-A0A134A6I7-F1
#
_entry.id   AF-A0A134A6I7-F1
#
_cell.length_a   1.000
_cell.length_b   1.000
_cell.length_c   1.000
_cell.angle_alpha   90.00
_cell.angle_beta   90.00
_cell.angle_gamma   90.00
#
_symmetry.space_group_name_H-M   'P 1'
#
loop_
_entity.id
_entity.type
_entity.pdbx_description
1 polymer ?
#
loop_
_entity_poly.entity_id
_entity_poly.type
_entity_poly.pdbx_seq_one_letter_code
_entity_poly.pdbx_strand_id
1 'polypeptide(L)'
;MKNIIVVFYTKYKEIKMDLERKYTEAEKEAINMSREMAGLGPLEQEEKKETIGASEVETAEAQIVAETAEDIKQRRNENERRRIKQQGGLRPRQIFKHTLVDWDGKPKDVICTYPTTKQASKYSKMDFDPVTGKGVLDFGDIVDCFYNDDLLPRFNIEDFPSSEIIGLGVFLSEVVRNPFLK
;
A
#
# COMPACT_ATOMS: atom_id res chain seq x y z
N MET A 1 38.04 -3.92 -13.45
CA MET A 1 36.71 -3.29 -13.34
C MET A 1 36.47 -2.33 -14.51
N LYS A 2 36.24 -2.83 -15.72
CA LYS A 2 35.90 -2.00 -16.91
C LYS A 2 34.68 -2.50 -17.71
N ASN A 3 34.04 -3.61 -17.27
CA ASN A 3 32.93 -4.23 -18.01
C ASN A 3 31.52 -3.88 -17.51
N ILE A 4 31.38 -3.22 -16.35
CA ILE A 4 30.06 -2.89 -15.81
C ILE A 4 29.50 -1.62 -16.47
N ILE A 5 30.32 -0.59 -16.68
CA ILE A 5 29.88 0.70 -17.25
C ILE A 5 29.35 0.55 -18.69
N VAL A 6 29.96 -0.32 -19.49
CA VAL A 6 29.56 -0.54 -20.89
C VAL A 6 28.17 -1.17 -20.99
N VAL A 7 27.85 -2.12 -20.10
CA VAL A 7 26.56 -2.83 -20.10
C VAL A 7 25.41 -1.92 -19.65
N PHE A 8 25.65 -1.00 -18.72
CA PHE A 8 24.64 0.00 -18.32
C PHE A 8 24.34 0.99 -19.45
N TYR A 9 25.36 1.43 -20.21
CA TYR A 9 25.17 2.39 -21.30
C TYR A 9 24.42 1.79 -22.49
N THR A 10 24.69 0.53 -22.85
CA THR A 10 23.95 -0.16 -23.93
C THR A 10 22.50 -0.39 -23.57
N LYS A 11 22.21 -0.81 -22.32
CA LYS A 11 20.84 -1.02 -21.84
C LYS A 11 20.04 0.28 -21.76
N TYR A 12 20.66 1.39 -21.35
CA TYR A 12 20.05 2.73 -21.41
C TYR A 12 19.78 3.19 -22.85
N LYS A 13 20.68 2.87 -23.79
CA LYS A 13 20.52 3.23 -25.21
C LYS A 13 19.41 2.42 -25.88
N GLU A 14 19.22 1.16 -25.54
CA GLU A 14 18.09 0.33 -26.00
C GLU A 14 16.75 0.85 -25.47
N ILE A 15 16.66 1.19 -24.18
CA ILE A 15 15.43 1.75 -23.58
C ILE A 15 15.10 3.13 -24.18
N LYS A 16 16.13 3.95 -24.51
CA LYS A 16 15.92 5.24 -25.15
C LYS A 16 15.42 5.11 -26.60
N MET A 17 15.80 4.04 -27.30
CA MET A 17 15.36 3.79 -28.68
C MET A 17 13.90 3.31 -28.76
N ASP A 18 13.35 2.70 -27.70
CA ASP A 18 11.92 2.37 -27.60
C ASP A 18 11.02 3.61 -27.39
N LEU A 19 11.57 4.72 -26.85
CA LEU A 19 10.83 5.98 -26.69
C LEU A 19 10.76 6.83 -27.97
N GLU A 20 11.60 6.55 -28.97
CA GLU A 20 11.65 7.27 -30.26
C GLU A 20 10.91 6.53 -31.39
N ARG A 21 10.13 5.48 -31.06
CA ARG A 21 9.32 4.81 -32.08
C ARG A 21 8.17 5.71 -32.52
N LYS A 22 8.27 6.28 -33.72
CA LYS A 22 7.14 6.93 -34.39
C LYS A 22 6.06 5.86 -34.64
N TYR A 23 4.88 6.05 -34.05
CA TYR A 23 3.73 5.20 -34.33
C TYR A 23 3.35 5.31 -35.80
N THR A 24 3.05 4.16 -36.42
CA THR A 24 2.43 4.15 -37.75
C THR A 24 1.03 4.76 -37.67
N GLU A 25 0.53 5.29 -38.78
CA GLU A 25 -0.80 5.94 -38.80
C GLU A 25 -1.92 5.00 -38.30
N ALA A 26 -1.82 3.70 -38.59
CA ALA A 26 -2.76 2.69 -38.11
C ALA A 26 -2.70 2.46 -36.59
N GLU A 27 -1.50 2.52 -35.99
CA GLU A 27 -1.34 2.42 -34.54
C GLU A 27 -1.88 3.67 -33.83
N LYS A 28 -1.70 4.87 -34.42
CA LYS A 28 -2.27 6.11 -33.88
C LYS A 28 -3.79 6.10 -33.87
N GLU A 29 -4.40 5.61 -34.95
CA GLU A 29 -5.86 5.52 -35.06
C GLU A 29 -6.43 4.55 -34.01
N ALA A 30 -5.83 3.38 -33.83
CA ALA A 30 -6.23 2.41 -32.81
C ALA A 30 -6.13 2.98 -31.38
N ILE A 31 -5.07 3.74 -31.10
CA ILE A 31 -4.86 4.40 -29.82
C ILE A 31 -5.89 5.51 -29.60
N ASN A 32 -6.16 6.34 -30.63
CA ASN A 32 -7.12 7.44 -30.52
C ASN A 32 -8.56 6.94 -30.36
N MET A 33 -8.97 5.89 -31.08
CA MET A 33 -10.27 5.26 -30.87
C MET A 33 -10.43 4.71 -29.44
N SER A 34 -9.37 4.10 -28.89
CA SER A 34 -9.39 3.60 -27.51
C SER A 34 -9.50 4.73 -26.48
N ARG A 35 -8.92 5.89 -26.77
CA ARG A 35 -8.99 7.09 -25.92
C ARG A 35 -10.36 7.74 -25.96
N GLU A 36 -10.97 7.83 -27.14
CA GLU A 36 -12.30 8.39 -27.30
C GLU A 36 -13.36 7.57 -26.54
N MET A 37 -13.28 6.24 -26.59
CA MET A 37 -14.14 5.37 -25.78
C MET A 37 -13.99 5.58 -24.27
N ALA A 38 -12.80 6.01 -23.84
CA ALA A 38 -12.51 6.36 -22.45
C ALA A 38 -12.82 7.84 -22.11
N GLY A 39 -13.39 8.60 -23.05
CA GLY A 39 -13.70 10.03 -22.89
C GLY A 39 -12.45 10.94 -22.91
N LEU A 40 -11.32 10.44 -23.41
CA LEU A 40 -10.05 11.16 -23.51
C LEU A 40 -9.85 11.70 -24.93
N GLY A 41 -9.28 12.91 -25.04
CA GLY A 41 -8.98 13.54 -26.33
C GLY A 41 -7.85 12.84 -27.12
N PRO A 42 -7.78 13.05 -28.44
CA PRO A 42 -6.80 12.42 -29.32
C PRO A 42 -5.36 12.88 -29.04
N LEU A 43 -4.40 12.02 -29.36
CA LEU A 43 -2.97 12.33 -29.33
C LEU A 43 -2.55 12.88 -30.70
N GLU A 44 -2.18 14.16 -30.76
CA GLU A 44 -1.43 14.74 -31.87
C GLU A 44 0.06 14.74 -31.53
N GLN A 45 0.91 14.20 -32.41
CA GLN A 45 2.36 14.34 -32.32
C GLN A 45 2.77 15.63 -33.02
N GLU A 46 3.11 16.68 -32.26
CA GLU A 46 3.72 17.88 -32.83
C GLU A 46 5.15 17.59 -33.33
N GLU A 47 5.39 17.83 -34.62
CA GLU A 47 6.74 17.89 -35.17
C GLU A 47 7.46 19.13 -34.61
N LYS A 48 8.27 18.96 -33.55
CA LYS A 48 9.14 20.03 -33.06
C LYS A 48 10.17 20.42 -34.13
N LYS A 49 9.94 21.55 -34.82
CA LYS A 49 11.02 22.37 -35.40
C LYS A 49 11.72 23.13 -34.27
N GLU A 50 12.98 22.80 -34.03
CA GLU A 50 13.85 23.59 -33.16
C GLU A 50 13.95 25.03 -33.68
N THR A 51 13.55 26.00 -32.85
CA THR A 51 14.10 27.36 -32.94
C THR A 51 14.29 27.87 -31.52
N ILE A 52 15.55 28.16 -31.19
CA ILE A 52 16.00 28.71 -29.91
C ILE A 52 15.48 30.15 -29.79
N GLY A 53 14.72 30.45 -28.73
CA GLY A 53 14.26 31.80 -28.42
C GLY A 53 13.59 31.83 -27.06
N ALA A 54 14.17 32.60 -26.12
CA ALA A 54 13.75 32.70 -24.74
C ALA A 54 12.32 33.24 -24.59
N SER A 55 11.46 32.50 -23.90
CA SER A 55 10.42 33.04 -23.02
C SER A 55 9.95 31.93 -22.09
N GLU A 56 10.03 32.21 -20.80
CA GLU A 56 9.50 31.41 -19.69
C GLU A 56 8.08 30.92 -20.01
N VAL A 57 7.92 29.61 -20.10
CA VAL A 57 6.61 28.97 -20.01
C VAL A 57 6.79 27.88 -18.97
N GLU A 58 6.29 28.15 -17.77
CA GLU A 58 6.07 27.17 -16.71
C GLU A 58 5.30 25.99 -17.31
N THR A 59 6.05 24.97 -17.74
CA THR A 59 5.48 23.67 -18.02
C THR A 59 5.23 23.09 -16.64
N ALA A 60 3.98 23.17 -16.20
CA ALA A 60 3.46 22.35 -15.12
C ALA A 60 3.60 20.88 -15.54
N GLU A 61 4.82 20.36 -15.39
CA GLU A 61 5.09 18.94 -15.44
C GLU A 61 4.21 18.33 -14.36
N ALA A 62 3.16 17.63 -14.77
CA ALA A 62 2.43 16.74 -13.89
C ALA A 62 3.44 15.68 -13.41
N GLN A 63 4.07 15.97 -12.27
CA GLN A 63 4.92 15.06 -11.54
C GLN A 63 4.07 13.82 -11.26
N ILE A 64 4.33 12.74 -11.98
CA ILE A 64 3.78 11.43 -11.65
C ILE A 64 4.49 11.04 -10.36
N VAL A 65 3.95 11.44 -9.21
CA VAL A 65 4.49 11.10 -7.89
C VAL A 65 4.45 9.58 -7.81
N ALA A 66 5.63 8.96 -7.82
CA ALA A 66 5.73 7.52 -7.59
C ALA A 66 5.14 7.24 -6.20
N GLU A 67 4.08 6.44 -6.15
CA GLU A 67 3.41 6.05 -4.90
C GLU A 67 4.45 5.42 -3.96
N THR A 68 4.62 6.01 -2.76
CA THR A 68 5.59 5.51 -1.78
C THR A 68 5.10 4.20 -1.13
N ALA A 69 5.97 3.48 -0.43
CA ALA A 69 5.57 2.27 0.30
C ALA A 69 4.50 2.57 1.35
N GLU A 70 4.58 3.73 1.98
CA GLU A 70 3.65 4.28 2.96
C GLU A 70 2.29 4.59 2.33
N ASP A 71 2.28 5.20 1.13
CA ASP A 71 1.03 5.46 0.38
C ASP A 71 0.33 4.14 0.00
N ILE A 72 1.10 3.15 -0.49
CA ILE A 72 0.59 1.81 -0.81
C ILE A 72 0.02 1.15 0.44
N LYS A 73 0.74 1.19 1.56
CA LYS A 73 0.32 0.65 2.85
C LYS A 73 -0.99 1.29 3.30
N GLN A 74 -1.06 2.63 3.28
CA GLN A 74 -2.25 3.37 3.70
C GLN A 74 -3.45 2.99 2.84
N ARG A 75 -3.30 3.04 1.51
CA ARG A 75 -4.38 2.67 0.57
C ARG A 75 -4.87 1.24 0.78
N ARG A 76 -3.97 0.27 0.96
CA ARG A 76 -4.35 -1.14 1.20
C ARG A 76 -5.08 -1.33 2.53
N ASN A 77 -4.57 -0.71 3.60
CA ASN A 77 -5.18 -0.78 4.93
C ASN A 77 -6.55 -0.10 4.97
N GLU A 78 -6.71 1.05 4.33
CA GLU A 78 -8.02 1.71 4.20
C GLU A 78 -9.02 0.89 3.40
N ASN A 79 -8.60 0.29 2.30
CA ASN A 79 -9.45 -0.58 1.49
C ASN A 79 -9.94 -1.79 2.31
N GLU A 80 -9.05 -2.41 3.09
CA GLU A 80 -9.43 -3.51 3.96
C GLU A 80 -10.41 -3.07 5.06
N ARG A 81 -10.18 -1.91 5.68
CA ARG A 81 -11.14 -1.34 6.65
C ARG A 81 -12.52 -1.10 6.03
N ARG A 82 -12.57 -0.55 4.81
CA ARG A 82 -13.84 -0.35 4.08
C ARG A 82 -14.53 -1.68 3.79
N ARG A 83 -13.77 -2.70 3.37
CA ARG A 83 -14.28 -4.06 3.16
C ARG A 83 -14.91 -4.62 4.44
N ILE A 84 -14.22 -4.51 5.58
CA ILE A 84 -14.72 -4.99 6.88
C ILE A 84 -16.02 -4.27 7.26
N LYS A 85 -16.06 -2.92 7.13
CA LYS A 85 -17.26 -2.12 7.40
C LYS A 85 -18.44 -2.53 6.52
N GLN A 86 -18.21 -2.69 5.21
CA GLN A 86 -19.24 -3.07 4.24
C GLN A 86 -19.79 -4.48 4.47
N GLN A 87 -18.96 -5.42 4.92
CA GLN A 87 -19.38 -6.78 5.27
C GLN A 87 -20.15 -6.84 6.60
N GLY A 88 -20.29 -5.72 7.32
CA GLY A 88 -20.94 -5.70 8.62
C GLY A 88 -20.05 -6.28 9.72
N GLY A 89 -18.74 -6.13 9.60
CA GLY A 89 -17.74 -6.52 10.60
C GLY A 89 -17.14 -7.91 10.41
N LEU A 90 -16.15 -8.22 11.25
CA LEU A 90 -15.47 -9.51 11.26
C LEU A 90 -16.19 -10.54 12.13
N ARG A 91 -16.27 -11.77 11.61
CA ARG A 91 -16.80 -12.95 12.33
C ARG A 91 -15.65 -13.83 12.85
N PRO A 92 -15.88 -14.65 13.90
CA PRO A 92 -14.91 -15.63 14.37
C PRO A 92 -14.28 -16.44 13.23
N ARG A 93 -12.95 -16.57 13.26
CA ARG A 93 -12.12 -17.27 12.26
C ARG A 93 -12.10 -16.66 10.86
N GLN A 94 -12.72 -15.51 10.67
CA GLN A 94 -12.67 -14.81 9.38
C GLN A 94 -11.27 -14.20 9.17
N ILE A 95 -10.77 -14.31 7.95
CA ILE A 95 -9.46 -13.75 7.57
C ILE A 95 -9.60 -12.28 7.19
N PHE A 96 -8.62 -11.49 7.61
CA PHE A 96 -8.42 -10.12 7.20
C PHE A 96 -6.92 -9.85 7.04
N LYS A 97 -6.58 -8.70 6.45
CA LYS A 97 -5.19 -8.34 6.17
C LYS A 97 -4.81 -7.04 6.85
N HIS A 98 -3.52 -6.88 7.10
CA HIS A 98 -2.93 -5.60 7.45
C HIS A 98 -1.58 -5.47 6.75
N THR A 99 -1.39 -4.41 5.98
CA THR A 99 -0.14 -4.14 5.28
C THR A 99 0.83 -3.41 6.22
N LEU A 100 2.04 -3.93 6.32
CA LEU A 100 3.19 -3.33 7.00
C LEU A 100 4.32 -3.07 5.99
N VAL A 101 5.32 -2.29 6.38
CA VAL A 101 6.55 -2.06 5.60
C VAL A 101 7.71 -2.84 6.25
N ASP A 102 8.39 -3.69 5.49
CA ASP A 102 9.54 -4.47 5.99
C ASP A 102 10.84 -3.64 6.09
N TRP A 103 11.92 -4.27 6.56
CA TRP A 103 13.25 -3.64 6.62
C TRP A 103 13.81 -3.17 5.27
N ASP A 104 13.33 -3.75 4.16
CA ASP A 104 13.71 -3.35 2.80
C ASP A 104 12.85 -2.18 2.28
N GLY A 105 11.92 -1.65 3.07
CA GLY A 105 10.99 -0.61 2.65
C GLY A 105 9.87 -1.13 1.72
N LYS A 106 9.59 -2.44 1.73
CA LYS A 106 8.58 -3.05 0.85
C LYS A 106 7.27 -3.29 1.62
N PRO A 107 6.11 -2.96 1.02
CA PRO A 107 4.82 -3.24 1.62
C PRO A 107 4.50 -4.75 1.57
N LYS A 108 4.32 -5.37 2.73
CA LYS A 108 4.01 -6.79 2.91
C LYS A 108 2.70 -6.96 3.67
N ASP A 109 1.81 -7.81 3.14
CA ASP A 109 0.54 -8.11 3.78
C ASP A 109 0.74 -9.14 4.89
N VAL A 110 0.38 -8.76 6.12
CA VAL A 110 0.19 -9.68 7.25
C VAL A 110 -1.23 -10.24 7.16
N ILE A 111 -1.33 -11.56 7.16
CA ILE A 111 -2.61 -12.27 7.17
C ILE A 111 -3.00 -12.50 8.63
N CYS A 112 -4.19 -12.03 8.99
CA CYS A 112 -4.72 -12.14 10.34
C CYS A 112 -6.01 -12.97 10.32
N THR A 113 -6.19 -13.80 11.34
CA THR A 113 -7.44 -14.54 11.57
C THR A 113 -8.15 -13.93 12.76
N TYR A 114 -9.42 -13.55 12.58
CA TYR A 114 -10.19 -12.95 13.66
C TYR A 114 -10.43 -13.99 14.78
N PRO A 115 -10.14 -13.64 16.05
CA PRO A 115 -10.24 -14.57 17.17
C PRO A 115 -11.67 -15.09 17.36
N THR A 116 -11.79 -16.26 17.97
CA THR A 116 -13.09 -16.68 18.54
C THR A 116 -13.43 -15.81 19.75
N THR A 117 -14.72 -15.74 20.12
CA THR A 117 -15.15 -14.99 21.32
C THR A 117 -14.41 -15.43 22.59
N LYS A 118 -14.09 -16.73 22.73
CA LYS A 118 -13.32 -17.27 23.85
C LYS A 118 -11.86 -16.80 23.87
N GLN A 119 -11.26 -16.56 22.71
CA GLN A 119 -9.91 -16.02 22.60
C GLN A 119 -9.92 -14.51 22.87
N ALA A 120 -10.79 -13.78 22.18
CA ALA A 120 -10.96 -12.34 22.36
C ALA A 120 -11.24 -11.94 23.82
N SER A 121 -12.04 -12.73 24.55
CA SER A 121 -12.32 -12.47 25.97
C SER A 121 -11.09 -12.57 26.87
N LYS A 122 -10.05 -13.32 26.47
CA LYS A 122 -8.79 -13.44 27.23
C LYS A 122 -7.85 -12.27 26.99
N TYR A 123 -7.95 -11.64 25.83
CA TYR A 123 -7.07 -10.53 25.45
C TYR A 123 -7.42 -9.25 26.19
N SER A 124 -8.68 -9.14 26.61
CA SER A 124 -9.20 -8.05 27.41
C SER A 124 -8.69 -8.17 28.85
N LYS A 125 -7.55 -7.56 29.17
CA LYS A 125 -7.12 -7.39 30.56
C LYS A 125 -7.80 -6.15 31.10
N MET A 126 -8.44 -6.27 32.26
CA MET A 126 -8.98 -5.11 32.95
C MET A 126 -7.80 -4.45 33.68
N ASP A 127 -7.37 -3.31 33.16
CA ASP A 127 -6.36 -2.47 33.79
C ASP A 127 -7.05 -1.27 34.45
N PHE A 128 -6.37 -0.63 35.40
CA PHE A 128 -6.87 0.57 36.06
C PHE A 128 -6.04 1.74 35.58
N ASP A 129 -6.70 2.72 34.96
CA ASP A 129 -6.06 4.00 34.70
C ASP A 129 -5.76 4.67 36.06
N PRO A 130 -4.49 4.84 36.46
CA PRO A 130 -4.13 5.38 37.77
C PRO A 130 -4.46 6.87 37.89
N VAL A 131 -4.71 7.56 36.78
CA VAL A 131 -5.07 8.99 36.73
C VAL A 131 -6.58 9.17 36.86
N THR A 132 -7.38 8.34 36.19
CA THR A 132 -8.84 8.49 36.17
C THR A 132 -9.59 7.52 37.08
N GLY A 133 -8.93 6.49 37.61
CA GLY A 133 -9.52 5.45 38.45
C GLY A 133 -10.52 4.54 37.71
N LYS A 134 -10.62 4.65 36.38
CA LYS A 134 -11.53 3.86 35.56
C LYS A 134 -10.87 2.55 35.15
N GLY A 135 -11.66 1.47 35.14
CA GLY A 135 -11.27 0.22 34.51
C GLY A 135 -11.16 0.42 33.00
N VAL A 136 -9.96 0.32 32.45
CA VAL A 136 -9.65 0.36 31.03
C VAL A 136 -9.40 -1.07 30.57
N LEU A 137 -9.97 -1.47 29.44
CA LEU A 137 -9.60 -2.73 28.82
C LEU A 137 -8.26 -2.56 28.10
N ASP A 138 -7.19 -2.98 28.74
CA ASP A 138 -5.87 -3.04 28.15
C ASP A 138 -5.72 -4.34 27.35
N PHE A 139 -5.24 -4.20 26.13
CA PHE A 139 -4.95 -5.31 25.22
C PHE A 139 -3.44 -5.49 25.15
N GLY A 140 -2.78 -5.47 26.32
CA GLY A 140 -1.32 -5.58 26.46
C GLY A 140 -0.78 -6.77 25.66
N ASP A 141 0.14 -6.45 24.75
CA ASP A 141 0.74 -7.31 23.74
C ASP A 141 -0.27 -8.13 22.91
N ILE A 142 -1.28 -7.46 22.34
CA ILE A 142 -2.27 -8.09 21.46
C ILE A 142 -1.62 -8.84 20.29
N VAL A 143 -0.46 -8.38 19.81
CA VAL A 143 0.29 -9.05 18.74
C VAL A 143 0.77 -10.41 19.24
N ASP A 144 1.34 -10.49 20.45
CA ASP A 144 1.76 -11.75 21.06
C ASP A 144 0.57 -12.65 21.36
N CYS A 145 -0.56 -12.09 21.79
CA CYS A 145 -1.79 -12.85 21.97
C CYS A 145 -2.23 -13.53 20.67
N PHE A 146 -2.25 -12.78 19.56
CA PHE A 146 -2.58 -13.32 18.25
C PHE A 146 -1.54 -14.33 17.75
N TYR A 147 -0.26 -14.08 18.00
CA TYR A 147 0.84 -14.97 17.62
C TYR A 147 0.75 -16.31 18.36
N ASN A 148 0.59 -16.27 19.68
CA ASN A 148 0.50 -17.46 20.54
C ASN A 148 -0.77 -18.30 20.31
N ASP A 149 -1.84 -17.67 19.82
CA ASP A 149 -3.09 -18.33 19.46
C ASP A 149 -3.15 -18.77 17.98
N ASP A 150 -2.02 -18.75 17.27
CA ASP A 150 -1.87 -19.12 15.85
C ASP A 150 -2.77 -18.32 14.88
N LEU A 151 -3.07 -17.06 15.24
CA LEU A 151 -3.94 -16.18 14.45
C LEU A 151 -3.19 -15.34 13.42
N LEU A 152 -1.85 -15.39 13.40
CA LEU A 152 -0.98 -14.71 12.44
C LEU A 152 -0.18 -15.74 11.64
N PRO A 153 -0.83 -16.51 10.74
CA PRO A 153 -0.16 -17.56 10.00
C PRO A 153 0.98 -16.99 9.14
N ARG A 154 2.17 -17.60 9.26
CA ARG A 154 3.38 -17.22 8.50
C ARG A 154 3.88 -15.80 8.78
N PHE A 155 3.44 -15.19 9.88
CA PHE A 155 3.98 -13.93 10.36
C PHE A 155 5.26 -14.20 11.14
N ASN A 156 6.30 -13.42 10.88
CA ASN A 156 7.53 -13.40 11.66
C ASN A 156 7.76 -11.95 12.11
N ILE A 157 7.83 -11.74 13.43
CA ILE A 157 7.95 -10.41 14.01
C ILE A 157 9.26 -9.72 13.62
N GLU A 158 10.33 -10.50 13.42
CA GLU A 158 11.66 -10.02 13.07
C GLU A 158 11.76 -9.49 11.62
N ASP A 159 10.76 -9.76 10.78
CA ASP A 159 10.72 -9.27 9.40
C ASP A 159 10.45 -7.74 9.32
N PHE A 160 10.05 -7.12 10.44
CA PHE A 160 9.54 -5.74 10.46
C PHE A 160 10.19 -4.89 11.56
N PRO A 161 10.31 -3.56 11.37
CA PRO A 161 10.74 -2.65 12.43
C PRO A 161 9.68 -2.54 13.53
N SER A 162 10.10 -2.21 14.75
CA SER A 162 9.22 -2.15 15.92
C SER A 162 8.05 -1.16 15.76
N SER A 163 8.24 -0.06 15.03
CA SER A 163 7.17 0.90 14.72
C SER A 163 6.00 0.28 13.95
N GLU A 164 6.30 -0.67 13.05
CA GLU A 164 5.29 -1.38 12.26
C GLU A 164 4.54 -2.41 13.12
N ILE A 165 5.26 -3.07 14.04
CA ILE A 165 4.65 -3.97 15.03
C ILE A 165 3.69 -3.23 15.96
N ILE A 166 4.08 -2.04 16.43
CA ILE A 166 3.22 -1.16 17.22
C ILE A 166 1.96 -0.79 16.42
N GLY A 167 2.12 -0.41 15.16
CA GLY A 167 1.00 -0.12 14.25
C GLY A 167 0.03 -1.30 14.08
N LEU A 168 0.57 -2.51 13.89
CA LEU A 168 -0.22 -3.74 13.86
C LEU A 168 -0.99 -3.95 15.16
N GLY A 169 -0.33 -3.77 16.31
CA GLY A 169 -0.96 -3.90 17.62
C GLY A 169 -2.12 -2.93 17.84
N VAL A 170 -1.98 -1.68 17.41
CA VAL A 170 -3.06 -0.69 17.44
C VAL A 170 -4.26 -1.16 16.61
N PHE A 171 -4.02 -1.63 15.38
CA PHE A 171 -5.09 -2.10 14.51
C PHE A 171 -5.79 -3.36 15.05
N LEU A 172 -5.02 -4.35 15.53
CA LEU A 172 -5.60 -5.58 16.09
C LEU A 172 -6.43 -5.28 17.34
N SER A 173 -5.97 -4.37 18.20
CA SER A 173 -6.72 -3.92 19.38
C SER A 173 -8.05 -3.28 18.98
N GLU A 174 -8.04 -2.42 17.97
CA GLU A 174 -9.26 -1.78 17.45
C GLU A 174 -10.26 -2.83 16.92
N VAL A 175 -9.79 -3.78 16.12
CA VAL A 175 -10.60 -4.86 15.56
C VAL A 175 -11.20 -5.75 16.64
N VAL A 176 -10.44 -6.08 17.69
CA VAL A 176 -10.94 -6.90 18.80
C VAL A 176 -11.97 -6.15 19.63
N ARG A 177 -11.73 -4.85 19.93
CA ARG A 177 -12.67 -4.00 20.67
C ARG A 177 -13.97 -3.77 19.89
N ASN A 178 -13.86 -3.57 18.58
CA ASN A 178 -14.98 -3.27 17.71
C ASN A 178 -14.83 -4.01 16.37
N PRO A 179 -15.34 -5.25 16.27
CA PRO A 179 -15.24 -6.04 15.03
C PRO A 179 -15.97 -5.38 13.84
N PHE A 180 -16.85 -4.43 14.08
CA PHE A 180 -17.60 -3.72 13.05
C PHE A 180 -16.85 -2.51 12.48
N LEU A 181 -15.78 -2.07 13.16
CA LEU A 181 -15.02 -0.86 12.85
C LEU A 181 -15.89 0.39 12.65
N LYS A 182 -17.07 0.44 13.28
CA LYS A 182 -18.00 1.59 13.19
C LYS A 182 -17.53 2.78 14.00
#